data_AF-A0A6G8DKG8-F1
#
_entry.id   AF-A0A6G8DKG8-F1
#
_cell.length_a   1.000
_cell.length_b   1.000
_cell.length_c   1.000
_cell.angle_alpha   90.00
_cell.angle_beta   90.00
_cell.angle_gamma   90.00
#
_symmetry.space_group_name_H-M   'P 1'
#
loop_
_entity.id
_entity.type
_entity.pdbx_description
1 polymer ?
#
loop_
_entity_poly.entity_id
_entity_poly.type
_entity_poly.pdbx_seq_one_letter_code
_entity_poly.pdbx_strand_id
1 'polypeptide(L)'
;MDVYQRLGFKPEISADCCITLDHLQRDRGRLRTSANDGSEVRIFLERGKPLLVGELLQSECGKFIKVVGAEELVTTARCDNWITFSRACYHLGNRHVKLQIANNDEGGYWLRITPDHVLEEMLELLGLALEKELAVFIPESGAYRGGHGHSHGHDSGHSHSLHHRHEQHEHHHH
;
A
#
# COMPACT_ATOMS: atom_id res chain seq x y z
N MET A 1 9.44 -18.27 -13.56
CA MET A 1 8.06 -18.52 -13.12
C MET A 1 7.31 -17.22 -13.30
N ASP A 2 6.25 -17.24 -14.07
CA ASP A 2 5.63 -16.01 -14.55
C ASP A 2 4.25 -15.86 -13.88
N VAL A 3 3.96 -14.65 -13.40
CA VAL A 3 2.89 -14.39 -12.42
C VAL A 3 1.96 -13.32 -12.95
N TYR A 4 0.76 -13.74 -13.32
CA TYR A 4 -0.28 -12.90 -13.94
C TYR A 4 -1.50 -12.66 -13.04
N GLN A 5 -1.64 -13.42 -11.95
CA GLN A 5 -2.84 -13.42 -11.11
C GLN A 5 -2.51 -13.19 -9.63
N ARG A 6 -3.35 -12.38 -8.98
CA ARG A 6 -3.42 -12.25 -7.52
C ARG A 6 -4.56 -13.13 -7.00
N LEU A 7 -4.35 -13.75 -5.85
CA LEU A 7 -5.39 -14.46 -5.10
C LEU A 7 -5.83 -13.67 -3.85
N GLY A 8 -5.09 -12.61 -3.49
CA GLY A 8 -5.33 -11.83 -2.29
C GLY A 8 -4.92 -12.60 -1.03
N PHE A 9 -5.60 -12.35 0.09
CA PHE A 9 -5.36 -13.08 1.32
C PHE A 9 -6.09 -14.42 1.33
N LYS A 10 -5.31 -15.50 1.32
CA LYS A 10 -5.80 -16.88 1.29
C LYS A 10 -5.14 -17.74 2.38
N PRO A 11 -5.52 -17.56 3.67
CA PRO A 11 -4.91 -18.30 4.78
C PRO A 11 -5.14 -19.81 4.70
N GLU A 12 -6.10 -20.27 3.91
CA GLU A 12 -6.37 -21.68 3.63
C GLU A 12 -5.40 -22.31 2.60
N ILE A 13 -4.56 -21.51 1.93
CA ILE A 13 -3.60 -21.97 0.92
C ILE A 13 -2.16 -21.88 1.47
N SER A 14 -1.46 -23.01 1.49
CA SER A 14 -0.01 -23.01 1.70
C SER A 14 0.72 -22.49 0.47
N ALA A 15 1.73 -21.65 0.69
CA ALA A 15 2.62 -21.20 -0.38
C ALA A 15 3.69 -22.25 -0.69
N ASP A 16 4.07 -22.38 -1.96
CA ASP A 16 5.21 -23.19 -2.40
C ASP A 16 6.55 -22.49 -2.12
N CYS A 17 6.57 -21.15 -2.27
CA CYS A 17 7.71 -20.30 -1.98
C CYS A 17 7.24 -18.86 -1.67
N CYS A 18 8.17 -17.97 -1.29
CA CYS A 18 7.88 -16.56 -1.05
C CYS A 18 8.87 -15.63 -1.76
N ILE A 19 8.42 -14.41 -2.04
CA ILE A 19 9.21 -13.31 -2.58
C ILE A 19 9.22 -12.15 -1.57
N THR A 20 10.41 -11.65 -1.24
CA THR A 20 10.61 -10.57 -0.27
C THR A 20 10.79 -9.24 -1.00
N LEU A 21 9.86 -8.31 -0.84
CA LEU A 21 9.75 -7.09 -1.65
C LEU A 21 9.65 -5.81 -0.80
N ASP A 22 10.49 -4.81 -1.10
CA ASP A 22 10.37 -3.45 -0.57
C ASP A 22 9.13 -2.71 -1.10
N HIS A 23 8.76 -1.59 -0.51
CA HIS A 23 7.53 -0.88 -0.86
C HIS A 23 7.53 -0.26 -2.28
N LEU A 24 8.71 -0.01 -2.89
CA LEU A 24 8.83 0.45 -4.29
C LEU A 24 8.70 -0.71 -5.28
N GLN A 25 9.23 -1.89 -4.91
CA GLN A 25 9.04 -3.13 -5.64
C GLN A 25 7.57 -3.57 -5.63
N ARG A 26 6.90 -3.46 -4.48
CA ARG A 26 5.47 -3.79 -4.35
C ARG A 26 4.57 -2.85 -5.17
N ASP A 27 4.96 -1.60 -5.39
CA ASP A 27 4.25 -0.67 -6.28
C ASP A 27 4.33 -1.04 -7.79
N ARG A 28 5.26 -1.92 -8.20
CA ARG A 28 5.51 -2.24 -9.60
C ARG A 28 4.61 -3.36 -10.12
N GLY A 29 3.66 -2.99 -10.99
CA GLY A 29 2.90 -3.96 -11.80
C GLY A 29 3.76 -4.83 -12.75
N ARG A 30 5.03 -4.47 -13.01
CA ARG A 30 6.00 -5.36 -13.68
C ARG A 30 7.33 -5.38 -12.95
N LEU A 31 7.76 -6.56 -12.51
CA LEU A 31 8.98 -6.76 -11.72
C LEU A 31 9.62 -8.11 -12.03
N ARG A 32 10.95 -8.17 -12.00
CA ARG A 32 11.74 -9.40 -11.99
C ARG A 32 12.40 -9.52 -10.61
N THR A 33 12.26 -10.65 -9.95
CA THR A 33 12.79 -10.92 -8.60
C THR A 33 13.14 -12.41 -8.45
N SER A 34 13.69 -12.79 -7.30
CA SER A 34 13.93 -14.20 -6.94
C SER A 34 13.09 -14.58 -5.72
N ALA A 35 12.59 -15.80 -5.71
CA ALA A 35 11.97 -16.40 -4.53
C ALA A 35 13.02 -17.00 -3.58
N ASN A 36 12.59 -17.30 -2.35
CA ASN A 36 13.44 -17.89 -1.30
C ASN A 36 13.99 -19.29 -1.62
N ASP A 37 13.41 -20.00 -2.59
CA ASP A 37 13.91 -21.27 -3.13
C ASP A 37 14.97 -21.08 -4.24
N GLY A 38 15.31 -19.82 -4.58
CA GLY A 38 16.20 -19.46 -5.67
C GLY A 38 15.52 -19.36 -7.04
N SER A 39 14.21 -19.65 -7.15
CA SER A 39 13.48 -19.57 -8.43
C SER A 39 13.34 -18.14 -8.94
N GLU A 40 13.55 -17.93 -10.24
CA GLU A 40 13.24 -16.65 -10.91
C GLU A 40 11.72 -16.42 -10.97
N VAL A 41 11.27 -15.27 -10.46
CA VAL A 41 9.86 -14.85 -10.50
C VAL A 41 9.71 -13.56 -11.32
N ARG A 42 8.81 -13.61 -12.31
CA ARG A 42 8.52 -12.50 -13.23
C ARG A 42 7.05 -12.10 -13.08
N ILE A 43 6.82 -10.93 -12.51
CA ILE A 43 5.50 -10.39 -12.16
C ILE A 43 4.97 -9.54 -13.31
N PHE A 44 3.74 -9.81 -13.74
CA PHE A 44 3.04 -9.16 -14.85
C PHE A 44 1.59 -8.83 -14.46
N LEU A 45 1.43 -7.88 -13.54
CA LEU A 45 0.15 -7.47 -12.97
C LEU A 45 -0.28 -6.08 -13.47
N GLU A 46 -1.55 -5.76 -13.23
CA GLU A 46 -2.10 -4.42 -13.46
C GLU A 46 -1.32 -3.35 -12.66
N ARG A 47 -1.09 -2.18 -13.26
CA ARG A 47 -0.47 -1.03 -12.59
C ARG A 47 -1.48 -0.33 -11.66
N GLY A 48 -0.97 0.41 -10.66
CA GLY A 48 -1.80 1.22 -9.77
C GLY A 48 -2.34 0.51 -8.53
N LYS A 49 -2.27 -0.82 -8.47
CA LYS A 49 -2.54 -1.64 -7.28
C LYS A 49 -1.21 -2.10 -6.68
N PRO A 50 -0.77 -1.62 -5.51
CA PRO A 50 0.43 -2.14 -4.84
C PRO A 50 0.26 -3.61 -4.45
N LEU A 51 1.35 -4.36 -4.28
CA LEU A 51 1.33 -5.68 -3.66
C LEU A 51 1.25 -5.55 -2.13
N LEU A 52 0.40 -6.34 -1.50
CA LEU A 52 0.19 -6.34 -0.05
C LEU A 52 1.06 -7.39 0.63
N VAL A 53 1.63 -7.04 1.79
CA VAL A 53 2.42 -7.99 2.59
C VAL A 53 1.49 -9.09 3.10
N GLY A 54 1.82 -10.35 2.80
CA GLY A 54 1.03 -11.52 3.14
C GLY A 54 0.04 -11.99 2.06
N GLU A 55 -0.14 -11.26 0.95
CA GLU A 55 -0.99 -11.74 -0.15
C GLU A 55 -0.34 -12.91 -0.90
N LEU A 56 -1.18 -13.73 -1.53
CA LEU A 56 -0.78 -14.84 -2.39
C LEU A 56 -0.98 -14.50 -3.86
N LEU A 57 0.04 -14.84 -4.65
CA LEU A 57 0.05 -14.74 -6.11
C LEU A 57 0.05 -16.14 -6.72
N GLN A 58 -0.54 -16.28 -7.90
CA GLN A 58 -0.47 -17.54 -8.65
C GLN A 58 0.42 -17.40 -9.89
N SER A 59 1.33 -18.36 -10.05
CA SER A 59 2.16 -18.49 -11.23
C SER A 59 1.48 -19.32 -12.32
N GLU A 60 1.89 -19.13 -13.56
CA GLU A 60 1.42 -19.89 -14.73
C GLU A 60 1.62 -21.42 -14.57
N CYS A 61 2.68 -21.84 -13.88
CA CYS A 61 2.93 -23.24 -13.51
C CYS A 61 2.13 -23.73 -12.28
N GLY A 62 1.06 -23.02 -11.88
CA GLY A 62 0.16 -23.41 -10.80
C GLY A 62 0.62 -23.07 -9.38
N LYS A 63 1.94 -22.97 -9.14
CA LYS A 63 2.52 -22.66 -7.82
C LYS A 63 1.98 -21.37 -7.21
N PHE A 64 1.79 -21.40 -5.89
CA PHE A 64 1.38 -20.28 -5.05
C PHE A 64 2.61 -19.59 -4.42
N ILE A 65 2.71 -18.28 -4.59
CA ILE A 65 3.86 -17.48 -4.17
C ILE A 65 3.40 -16.42 -3.16
N LYS A 66 3.92 -16.45 -1.93
CA LYS A 66 3.56 -15.47 -0.90
C LYS A 66 4.41 -14.20 -1.02
N VAL A 67 3.77 -13.04 -0.97
CA VAL A 67 4.46 -11.75 -0.82
C VAL A 67 4.87 -11.55 0.63
N VAL A 68 6.16 -11.35 0.87
CA VAL A 68 6.74 -10.94 2.15
C VAL A 68 7.26 -9.52 1.99
N GLY A 69 7.11 -8.69 3.03
CA GLY A 69 7.70 -7.35 3.04
C GLY A 69 9.19 -7.45 3.32
N ALA A 70 10.02 -6.76 2.53
CA ALA A 70 11.41 -6.53 2.92
C ALA A 70 11.45 -5.58 4.12
N GLU A 71 12.39 -5.81 5.04
CA GLU A 71 12.84 -4.75 5.93
C GLU A 71 13.67 -3.76 5.12
N GLU A 72 13.29 -2.48 5.19
CA GLU A 72 13.96 -1.38 4.52
C GLU A 72 14.29 -0.29 5.54
N LEU A 73 15.31 0.53 5.25
CA LEU A 73 15.70 1.62 6.15
C LEU A 73 14.60 2.68 6.14
N VAL A 74 14.09 2.99 7.33
CA VAL A 74 12.97 3.92 7.55
C VAL A 74 13.27 4.84 8.72
N THR A 75 12.59 5.99 8.74
CA THR A 75 12.54 6.87 9.90
C THR A 75 11.12 6.84 10.48
N THR A 76 11.01 6.42 11.73
CA THR A 76 9.76 6.32 12.49
C THR A 76 9.71 7.47 13.50
N ALA A 77 8.65 8.25 13.46
CA ALA A 77 8.41 9.39 14.34
C ALA A 77 7.27 9.06 15.30
N ARG A 78 7.48 9.26 16.60
CA ARG A 78 6.52 8.88 17.66
C ARG A 78 6.13 10.07 18.54
N CYS A 79 4.88 10.10 18.99
CA CYS A 79 4.37 11.06 19.98
C CYS A 79 3.11 10.52 20.68
N ASP A 80 2.85 11.00 21.90
CA ASP A 80 1.62 10.75 22.66
C ASP A 80 0.47 11.71 22.28
N ASN A 81 0.81 12.91 21.80
CA ASN A 81 -0.14 13.97 21.55
C ASN A 81 -0.83 13.88 20.17
N TRP A 82 -2.14 13.62 20.17
CA TRP A 82 -2.97 13.53 18.96
C TRP A 82 -2.94 14.77 18.04
N ILE A 83 -2.81 15.99 18.60
CA ILE A 83 -2.76 17.22 17.80
C ILE A 83 -1.39 17.37 17.12
N THR A 84 -0.30 17.05 17.83
CA THR A 84 1.04 16.95 17.23
C THR A 84 1.06 15.91 16.11
N PHE A 85 0.52 14.71 16.37
CA PHE A 85 0.41 13.65 15.38
C PHE A 85 -0.37 14.08 14.13
N SER A 86 -1.57 14.63 14.33
CA SER A 86 -2.43 15.12 13.23
C SER A 86 -1.75 16.18 12.38
N ARG A 87 -1.00 17.11 13.00
CA ARG A 87 -0.25 18.15 12.28
C ARG A 87 0.90 17.58 11.46
N ALA A 88 1.62 16.60 11.98
CA ALA A 88 2.68 15.91 11.24
C ALA A 88 2.12 15.17 10.01
N CYS A 89 1.07 14.36 10.19
CA CYS A 89 0.39 13.68 9.09
C CYS A 89 -0.15 14.66 8.03
N TYR A 90 -0.72 15.79 8.44
CA TYR A 90 -1.15 16.87 7.55
C TYR A 90 0.02 17.48 6.75
N HIS A 91 1.13 17.82 7.42
CA HIS A 91 2.29 18.44 6.76
C HIS A 91 3.05 17.48 5.82
N LEU A 92 3.02 16.18 6.08
CA LEU A 92 3.55 15.15 5.17
C LEU A 92 2.59 14.88 4.00
N GLY A 93 1.28 14.82 4.25
CA GLY A 93 0.24 14.67 3.23
C GLY A 93 0.23 15.82 2.22
N ASN A 94 0.37 17.06 2.68
CA ASN A 94 0.53 18.26 1.84
C ASN A 94 1.79 18.23 0.95
N ARG A 95 2.76 17.36 1.24
CA ARG A 95 3.98 17.15 0.45
C ARG A 95 3.92 15.88 -0.41
N HIS A 96 2.77 15.19 -0.43
CA HIS A 96 2.56 13.90 -1.10
C HIS A 96 3.55 12.79 -0.66
N VAL A 97 4.05 12.88 0.58
CA VAL A 97 4.98 11.89 1.13
C VAL A 97 4.26 10.56 1.35
N LYS A 98 4.90 9.44 0.98
CA LYS A 98 4.43 8.10 1.36
C LYS A 98 4.57 7.96 2.87
N LEU A 99 3.46 7.66 3.53
CA LEU A 99 3.35 7.66 4.98
C LEU A 99 2.69 6.37 5.45
N GLN A 100 3.27 5.69 6.43
CA GLN A 100 2.59 4.66 7.21
C GLN A 100 2.12 5.29 8.53
N ILE A 101 0.91 4.95 8.99
CA ILE A 101 0.31 5.44 10.22
C ILE A 101 -0.10 4.24 11.09
N ALA A 102 0.16 4.31 12.40
CA ALA A 102 -0.49 3.45 13.38
C ALA A 102 -0.38 4.01 14.81
N ASN A 103 -1.06 3.37 15.75
CA ASN A 103 -0.84 3.52 17.19
C ASN A 103 0.07 2.40 17.72
N ASN A 104 0.45 2.49 18.99
CA ASN A 104 0.84 1.33 19.80
C ASN A 104 -0.32 0.93 20.74
N ASP A 105 -0.23 -0.23 21.38
CA ASP A 105 -1.28 -0.74 22.29
C ASP A 105 -1.34 0.01 23.63
N GLU A 106 -0.33 0.84 23.93
CA GLU A 106 -0.17 1.58 25.19
C GLU A 106 -0.67 3.04 25.11
N GLY A 107 -1.23 3.46 23.97
CA GLY A 107 -1.92 4.75 23.81
C GLY A 107 -1.13 5.88 23.14
N GLY A 108 0.01 5.58 22.52
CA GLY A 108 0.80 6.51 21.70
C GLY A 108 0.60 6.34 20.19
N TYR A 109 0.96 7.37 19.43
CA TYR A 109 0.86 7.41 17.97
C TYR A 109 2.24 7.37 17.31
N TRP A 110 2.33 6.76 16.14
CA TRP A 110 3.53 6.80 15.33
C TRP A 110 3.23 6.87 13.82
N LEU A 111 4.16 7.50 13.11
CA LEU A 111 4.19 7.51 11.66
C LEU A 111 5.57 7.09 11.18
N ARG A 112 5.65 6.63 9.93
CA ARG A 112 6.91 6.15 9.34
C ARG A 112 7.02 6.60 7.89
N ILE A 113 8.23 6.99 7.50
CA ILE A 113 8.60 7.46 6.16
C ILE A 113 9.92 6.80 5.72
N THR A 114 10.22 6.87 4.42
CA THR A 114 11.60 6.70 3.94
C THR A 114 12.48 7.85 4.47
N PRO A 115 13.76 7.61 4.83
CA PRO A 115 14.61 8.63 5.46
C PRO A 115 14.82 9.85 4.55
N ASP A 116 14.54 11.03 5.08
CA ASP A 116 14.71 12.32 4.40
C ASP A 116 14.97 13.40 5.45
N HIS A 117 16.19 13.95 5.47
CA HIS A 117 16.63 14.94 6.46
C HIS A 117 15.73 16.18 6.59
N VAL A 118 15.07 16.63 5.50
CA VAL A 118 14.20 17.82 5.53
C VAL A 118 12.84 17.49 6.15
N LEU A 119 12.35 16.27 5.92
CA LEU A 119 11.13 15.78 6.56
C LEU A 119 11.39 15.43 8.03
N GLU A 120 12.57 14.93 8.34
CA GLU A 120 13.02 14.62 9.70
C GLU A 120 13.13 15.89 10.57
N GLU A 121 13.86 16.91 10.11
CA GLU A 121 13.95 18.21 10.80
C GLU A 121 12.55 18.82 11.03
N MET A 122 11.66 18.73 10.03
CA MET A 122 10.26 19.18 10.17
C MET A 122 9.50 18.41 11.26
N LEU A 123 9.73 17.11 11.42
CA LEU A 123 9.05 16.27 12.42
C LEU A 123 9.59 16.52 13.83
N GLU A 124 10.89 16.74 13.99
CA GLU A 124 11.52 17.17 15.24
C GLU A 124 11.01 18.56 15.67
N LEU A 125 10.93 19.52 14.74
CA LEU A 125 10.36 20.86 14.97
C LEU A 125 8.86 20.85 15.29
N LEU A 126 8.13 19.78 14.94
CA LEU A 126 6.75 19.55 15.37
C LEU A 126 6.64 18.87 16.74
N GLY A 127 7.75 18.36 17.29
CA GLY A 127 7.81 17.71 18.60
C GLY A 127 7.61 16.19 18.57
N LEU A 128 7.95 15.51 17.48
CA LEU A 128 7.98 14.04 17.42
C LEU A 128 9.39 13.52 17.70
N ALA A 129 9.49 12.42 18.45
CA ALA A 129 10.76 11.72 18.67
C ALA A 129 11.05 10.79 17.48
N LEU A 130 12.23 10.92 16.86
CA LEU A 130 12.64 10.12 15.71
C LEU A 130 13.51 8.92 16.09
N GLU A 131 13.32 7.82 15.37
CA GLU A 131 14.18 6.64 15.37
C GLU A 131 14.42 6.18 13.92
N LYS A 132 15.65 5.74 13.63
CA LYS A 132 16.00 5.14 12.33
C LYS A 132 16.22 3.65 12.52
N GLU A 133 15.40 2.86 11.85
CA GLU A 133 15.31 1.41 12.02
C GLU A 133 15.24 0.69 10.67
N LEU A 134 15.53 -0.61 10.67
CA LEU A 134 15.17 -1.51 9.58
C LEU A 134 13.81 -2.11 9.92
N ALA A 135 12.79 -1.83 9.09
CA ALA A 135 11.46 -2.36 9.32
C ALA A 135 10.69 -2.51 8.00
N VAL A 136 9.66 -3.36 8.01
CA VAL A 136 8.75 -3.49 6.87
C VAL A 136 7.90 -2.23 6.75
N PHE A 137 8.12 -1.44 5.69
CA PHE A 137 7.34 -0.24 5.41
C PHE A 137 6.04 -0.61 4.68
N ILE A 138 4.90 -0.22 5.23
CA ILE A 138 3.56 -0.43 4.64
C ILE A 138 2.83 0.92 4.59
N PRO A 139 3.12 1.78 3.60
CA PRO A 139 2.49 3.09 3.50
C PRO A 139 1.00 3.01 3.13
N GLU A 140 0.26 4.02 3.59
CA GLU A 140 -1.17 4.19 3.35
C GLU A 140 -1.52 4.23 1.85
N SER A 141 -2.66 3.63 1.51
CA SER A 141 -3.20 3.68 0.16
C SER A 141 -3.90 5.02 -0.06
N GLY A 142 -3.30 5.89 -0.89
CA GLY A 142 -3.84 7.22 -1.18
C GLY A 142 -5.30 7.18 -1.68
N ALA A 143 -6.14 8.06 -1.11
CA ALA A 143 -7.61 7.98 -1.12
C ALA A 143 -8.31 7.87 -2.49
N TYR A 144 -7.64 8.21 -3.60
CA TYR A 144 -8.18 8.10 -4.96
C TYR A 144 -7.88 6.76 -5.65
N ARG A 145 -7.22 5.80 -4.98
CA ARG A 145 -7.10 4.42 -5.46
C ARG A 145 -8.40 3.68 -5.17
N GLY A 146 -9.26 3.56 -6.19
CA GLY A 146 -10.62 3.00 -6.11
C GLY A 146 -10.71 1.71 -5.28
N GLY A 147 -11.59 1.71 -4.28
CA GLY A 147 -11.57 0.76 -3.18
C GLY A 147 -12.05 -0.65 -3.52
N HIS A 148 -11.12 -1.62 -3.46
CA HIS A 148 -11.41 -3.04 -3.30
C HIS A 148 -10.48 -3.64 -2.24
N GLY A 149 -10.63 -3.17 -0.99
CA GLY A 149 -9.74 -3.46 0.14
C GLY A 149 -10.41 -3.84 1.47
N HIS A 150 -11.74 -3.96 1.50
CA HIS A 150 -12.48 -4.40 2.68
C HIS A 150 -13.36 -5.60 2.34
N SER A 151 -12.83 -6.81 2.48
CA SER A 151 -13.57 -8.06 2.33
C SER A 151 -14.40 -8.38 3.58
N HIS A 152 -15.31 -7.47 3.96
CA HIS A 152 -16.44 -7.82 4.82
C HIS A 152 -17.47 -8.55 3.96
N GLY A 153 -17.64 -9.85 4.19
CA GLY A 153 -18.56 -10.69 3.43
C GLY A 153 -20.02 -10.40 3.79
N HIS A 154 -20.64 -9.46 3.09
CA HIS A 154 -22.10 -9.33 3.02
C HIS A 154 -22.56 -9.43 1.58
N ASP A 155 -23.20 -10.56 1.28
CA ASP A 155 -23.87 -10.82 0.02
C ASP A 155 -25.16 -9.99 -0.05
N SER A 156 -25.29 -9.16 -1.10
CA SER A 156 -26.43 -8.25 -1.34
C SER A 156 -26.37 -7.70 -2.77
N GLY A 157 -26.76 -8.51 -3.74
CA GLY A 157 -26.79 -8.10 -5.15
C GLY A 157 -27.95 -7.15 -5.46
N HIS A 158 -27.64 -5.90 -5.87
CA HIS A 158 -28.61 -5.01 -6.51
C HIS A 158 -28.05 -4.38 -7.78
N SER A 159 -28.51 -4.87 -8.94
CA SER A 159 -28.22 -4.32 -10.25
C SER A 159 -29.10 -3.11 -10.55
N HIS A 160 -28.52 -1.91 -10.66
CA HIS A 160 -29.21 -0.73 -11.20
C HIS A 160 -28.51 -0.21 -12.45
N SER A 161 -29.03 -0.63 -13.60
CA SER A 161 -28.72 -0.05 -14.90
C SER A 161 -29.40 1.32 -15.04
N LEU A 162 -28.62 2.40 -15.16
CA LEU A 162 -29.13 3.73 -15.50
C LEU A 162 -28.61 4.17 -16.87
N HIS A 163 -29.49 4.09 -17.87
CA HIS A 163 -29.30 4.76 -19.15
C HIS A 163 -29.43 6.29 -18.94
N HIS A 164 -28.34 7.04 -19.12
CA HIS A 164 -28.42 8.48 -19.33
C HIS A 164 -28.09 8.82 -20.79
N ARG A 165 -29.13 9.27 -21.49
CA ARG A 165 -29.11 9.67 -22.91
C ARG A 165 -28.90 11.18 -22.96
N HIS A 166 -27.76 11.64 -23.43
CA HIS A 166 -27.53 13.07 -23.66
C HIS A 166 -28.26 13.52 -24.93
N GLU A 167 -29.32 14.29 -24.77
CA GLU A 167 -29.87 15.11 -25.85
C GLU A 167 -29.07 16.41 -25.98
N GLN A 168 -28.92 16.89 -27.22
CA GLN A 168 -28.20 18.11 -27.55
C GLN A 168 -29.18 19.28 -27.56
N HIS A 169 -28.78 20.40 -26.96
CA HIS A 169 -29.48 21.67 -27.11
C HIS A 169 -28.48 22.75 -27.54
N GLU A 170 -28.45 23.02 -28.85
CA GLU A 170 -27.93 24.29 -29.35
C GLU A 170 -28.92 25.41 -29.02
N HIS A 171 -28.40 26.56 -28.59
CA HIS A 171 -29.17 27.81 -28.58
C HIS A 171 -28.27 28.96 -29.07
N HIS A 172 -28.39 29.27 -30.36
CA HIS A 172 -28.06 30.58 -30.90
C HIS A 172 -28.83 31.66 -30.13
N HIS A 173 -28.20 32.80 -29.84
CA HIS A 173 -28.85 34.11 -29.95
C HIS A 173 -27.83 35.17 -30.39
N HIS A 174 -28.36 36.26 -30.96
CA HIS A 174 -27.66 37.36 -31.64
C HIS A 174 -26.57 38.05 -30.80
#